data_AF-A0AAV6WJI6-F1
#
_entry.id   AF-A0AAV6WJI6-F1
#
_cell.length_a   1.000
_cell.length_b   1.000
_cell.length_c   1.000
_cell.angle_alpha   90.00
_cell.angle_beta   90.00
_cell.angle_gamma   90.00
#
_symmetry.space_group_name_H-M   'P 1'
#
loop_
_entity.id
_entity.type
_entity.pdbx_description
1 polymer ?
#
loop_
_entity_poly.entity_id
_entity_poly.type
_entity_poly.pdbx_seq_one_letter_code
_entity_poly.pdbx_strand_id
1 'polypeptide(L)'
;MKRVWRISEFTKTEHFLQKCGKNTNKSISKPLPPISFIREHVTQAPDIGAGQTPSFSDIISLFSDKWKYSSAETSLKKDLRKKVSVLKDEILSQNDDVEKIERVLDENGVVLFRSYSDGSAVVELLTQLKHFPYVAMEVFSWRRKQLDYAAPMTAAEYAKGIVMAGRSKNVDLAIELFKEASNKQLKATSLFNALMSAYTYNGLAMRCQSLFRDLKMEPTCTPSIITYNILISAFGRLMLVDHMEATLREIKDLNLTPTVSTYKGVIAGYITAWMWEEMEKTYRTMKAGPIKPNIDIHLLMLRGYAHSGKLEKMEEMYDMVRAHMDYKEIPLIRAMICAYCRSSDVAKVEKVEELLRLIPENEYRPWLNVLLICLYAKEDLLEQMENSINEAFERKAYVTTVGVMRCIISSYFRHNAVDKLANFVQRAEDAGWKICRSLYHCKMVMYASQMRLYEMERVLGEMDKVNMHLSKKTFWILYTAYERWDERSKLEQVIGMMCKHGYKVPVDAGNS
;
A
#
# COMPACT_ATOMS: atom_id res chain seq x y z
N MET A 1 -16.91 7.90 22.30
CA MET A 1 -16.34 9.27 22.27
C MET A 1 -15.76 9.54 20.89
N LYS A 2 -16.47 10.26 20.02
CA LYS A 2 -15.97 10.71 18.72
C LYS A 2 -15.08 11.93 18.95
N ARG A 3 -13.76 11.84 18.70
CA ARG A 3 -12.87 13.00 18.77
C ARG A 3 -12.95 13.78 17.46
N VAL A 4 -13.58 14.95 17.53
CA VAL A 4 -13.59 15.99 16.50
C VAL A 4 -12.22 16.67 16.51
N TRP A 5 -11.48 16.59 15.41
CA TRP A 5 -10.30 17.43 15.22
C TRP A 5 -10.74 18.74 14.55
N ARG A 6 -10.56 19.85 15.29
CA ARG A 6 -10.64 21.20 14.74
C ARG A 6 -9.47 21.39 13.78
N ILE A 7 -9.77 21.64 12.51
CA ILE A 7 -8.81 22.08 11.50
C ILE A 7 -8.76 23.61 11.60
N SER A 8 -7.70 24.15 12.20
CA SER A 8 -7.36 25.56 12.10
C SER A 8 -6.01 25.68 11.40
N GLU A 9 -6.04 25.83 10.08
CA GLU A 9 -5.05 26.55 9.22
C GLU A 9 -5.37 26.36 7.72
N PHE A 10 -6.60 26.71 7.31
CA PHE A 10 -6.97 26.74 5.87
C PHE A 10 -7.60 28.06 5.42
N THR A 11 -7.42 29.14 6.19
CA THR A 11 -7.96 30.48 5.90
C THR A 11 -6.98 31.41 5.18
N LYS A 12 -6.07 30.89 4.35
CA LYS A 12 -5.17 31.73 3.53
C LYS A 12 -5.27 31.52 2.01
N THR A 13 -6.21 30.72 1.52
CA THR A 13 -6.39 30.47 0.07
C THR A 13 -7.71 30.98 -0.51
N GLU A 14 -8.59 31.60 0.28
CA GLU A 14 -9.85 32.18 -0.22
C GLU A 14 -9.78 33.68 -0.58
N HIS A 15 -8.64 34.35 -0.37
CA HIS A 15 -8.53 35.79 -0.65
C HIS A 15 -7.95 36.13 -2.04
N PHE A 16 -7.85 35.17 -2.96
CA PHE A 16 -7.28 35.38 -4.31
C PHE A 16 -8.26 35.22 -5.47
N LEU A 17 -9.54 34.91 -5.22
CA LEU A 17 -10.55 34.73 -6.29
C LEU A 17 -11.72 35.72 -6.24
N GLN A 18 -11.51 36.90 -5.64
CA GLN A 18 -12.52 37.96 -5.62
C GLN A 18 -11.96 39.32 -6.04
N LYS A 19 -11.43 39.40 -7.27
CA LYS A 19 -11.29 40.67 -8.02
C LYS A 19 -11.23 40.39 -9.53
N CYS A 20 -12.01 41.18 -10.28
CA CYS A 20 -12.44 41.05 -11.70
C CYS A 20 -13.73 40.22 -11.85
N GLY A 21 -14.95 40.77 -11.74
CA GLY A 21 -15.46 42.03 -12.33
C GLY A 21 -16.08 41.70 -13.69
N LYS A 22 -17.34 41.26 -13.75
CA LYS A 22 -18.59 42.04 -13.94
C LYS A 22 -18.83 42.56 -15.37
N ASN A 23 -20.10 42.44 -15.75
CA ASN A 23 -20.84 42.90 -16.95
C ASN A 23 -20.83 41.90 -18.11
N THR A 24 -21.97 41.37 -18.59
CA THR A 24 -23.22 42.09 -18.92
C THR A 24 -24.51 41.29 -18.62
N ASN A 25 -25.54 42.02 -18.20
CA ASN A 25 -26.93 41.57 -18.04
C ASN A 25 -27.67 41.45 -19.39
N LYS A 26 -28.52 40.42 -19.53
CA LYS A 26 -29.97 40.48 -19.85
C LYS A 26 -30.43 39.24 -20.65
N SER A 27 -31.25 38.38 -20.05
CA SER A 27 -32.69 38.29 -20.34
C SER A 27 -33.29 37.06 -19.66
N ILE A 28 -34.47 37.28 -19.07
CA ILE A 28 -35.26 36.31 -18.34
C ILE A 28 -36.15 35.59 -19.35
N SER A 29 -36.13 34.25 -19.38
CA SER A 29 -37.29 33.46 -19.82
C SER A 29 -37.32 32.08 -19.14
N LYS A 30 -38.55 31.65 -18.86
CA LYS A 30 -39.00 30.51 -18.03
C LYS A 30 -38.68 29.13 -18.64
N PRO A 31 -38.75 28.03 -17.85
CA PRO A 31 -38.42 26.68 -18.30
C PRO A 31 -39.51 26.09 -19.23
N LEU A 32 -39.06 25.38 -20.28
CA LEU A 32 -39.90 24.57 -21.16
C LEU A 32 -40.13 23.16 -20.58
N PRO A 33 -41.28 22.52 -20.87
CA PRO A 33 -41.70 21.24 -20.29
C PRO A 33 -41.05 20.02 -20.99
N PRO A 34 -41.14 18.81 -20.38
CA PRO A 34 -40.54 17.60 -20.94
C PRO A 34 -41.28 17.12 -22.19
N ILE A 35 -40.51 16.75 -23.23
CA ILE A 35 -41.02 16.20 -24.48
C ILE A 35 -41.45 14.74 -24.23
N SER A 36 -42.73 14.47 -24.45
CA SER A 36 -43.36 13.15 -24.51
C SER A 36 -42.99 12.42 -25.80
N PHE A 37 -42.57 11.15 -25.70
CA PHE A 37 -42.37 10.25 -26.82
C PHE A 37 -43.70 9.94 -27.52
N ILE A 38 -43.76 10.24 -28.82
CA ILE A 38 -44.82 9.76 -29.72
C ILE A 38 -44.49 8.32 -30.10
N ARG A 39 -45.47 7.43 -29.88
CA ARG A 39 -45.50 6.02 -30.24
C ARG A 39 -46.17 5.94 -31.61
N GLU A 40 -45.42 5.70 -32.68
CA GLU A 40 -45.99 5.49 -34.01
C GLU A 40 -46.27 4.01 -34.30
N HIS A 41 -47.42 3.83 -34.94
CA HIS A 41 -48.07 2.58 -35.28
C HIS A 41 -47.37 1.87 -36.44
N VAL A 42 -47.29 0.53 -36.35
CA VAL A 42 -46.94 -0.35 -37.46
C VAL A 42 -48.19 -0.55 -38.33
N THR A 43 -48.17 -0.04 -39.56
CA THR A 43 -49.14 -0.37 -40.61
C THR A 43 -48.59 -1.44 -41.56
N GLN A 44 -49.50 -2.31 -41.97
CA GLN A 44 -49.37 -3.46 -42.86
C GLN A 44 -48.79 -3.09 -44.25
N ALA A 45 -48.04 -4.02 -44.85
CA ALA A 45 -47.60 -3.98 -46.25
C ALA A 45 -48.44 -4.95 -47.11
N PRO A 46 -48.66 -4.66 -48.40
CA PRO A 46 -49.42 -5.50 -49.32
C PRO A 46 -48.57 -6.56 -50.06
N ASP A 47 -49.24 -7.65 -50.44
CA ASP A 47 -48.78 -8.79 -51.23
C ASP A 47 -48.62 -8.45 -52.73
N ILE A 48 -47.45 -8.70 -53.34
CA ILE A 48 -47.26 -9.14 -54.75
C ILE A 48 -45.93 -9.91 -54.92
N GLY A 49 -46.02 -11.21 -55.30
CA GLY A 49 -45.25 -11.80 -56.41
C GLY A 49 -43.81 -12.30 -56.22
N ALA A 50 -43.69 -13.60 -55.89
CA ALA A 50 -42.66 -14.57 -56.27
C ALA A 50 -41.26 -14.09 -56.73
N GLY A 51 -40.36 -13.95 -55.75
CA GLY A 51 -38.91 -14.05 -55.88
C GLY A 51 -38.35 -14.54 -54.55
N GLN A 52 -37.50 -15.56 -54.57
CA GLN A 52 -37.03 -16.32 -53.40
C GLN A 52 -36.74 -15.44 -52.17
N THR A 53 -37.56 -15.55 -51.13
CA THR A 53 -37.28 -14.99 -49.81
C THR A 53 -36.30 -15.92 -49.07
N PRO A 54 -35.14 -15.45 -48.60
CA PRO A 54 -34.22 -16.27 -47.81
C PRO A 54 -34.93 -16.74 -46.54
N SER A 55 -34.73 -18.00 -46.19
CA SER A 55 -35.43 -18.62 -45.05
C SER A 55 -35.02 -17.93 -43.73
N PHE A 56 -35.88 -18.00 -42.72
CA PHE A 56 -35.54 -17.50 -41.37
C PHE A 56 -34.25 -18.15 -40.80
N SER A 57 -33.91 -19.35 -41.29
CA SER A 57 -32.63 -20.04 -41.01
C SER A 57 -31.43 -19.32 -41.63
N ASP A 58 -31.57 -18.72 -42.80
CA ASP A 58 -30.50 -17.99 -43.50
C ASP A 58 -30.21 -16.65 -42.81
N ILE A 59 -31.24 -15.99 -42.25
CA ILE A 59 -31.06 -14.78 -41.42
C ILE A 59 -30.36 -15.12 -40.10
N ILE A 60 -30.68 -16.26 -39.47
CA ILE A 60 -29.95 -16.73 -38.29
C ILE A 60 -28.48 -17.01 -38.61
N SER A 61 -28.16 -17.53 -39.81
CA SER A 61 -26.76 -17.75 -40.22
C SER A 61 -25.93 -16.45 -40.29
N LEU A 62 -26.55 -15.33 -40.71
CA LEU A 62 -25.92 -14.00 -40.76
C LEU A 62 -25.59 -13.42 -39.37
N PHE A 63 -26.28 -13.85 -38.32
CA PHE A 63 -26.02 -13.44 -36.93
C PHE A 63 -25.32 -14.52 -36.09
N SER A 64 -25.18 -15.74 -36.62
CA SER A 64 -24.53 -16.88 -35.94
C SER A 64 -23.05 -16.60 -35.62
N ASP A 65 -22.37 -15.86 -36.49
CA ASP A 65 -20.96 -15.48 -36.28
C ASP A 65 -20.79 -14.35 -35.26
N LYS A 66 -21.86 -13.59 -34.95
CA LYS A 66 -21.85 -12.57 -33.89
C LYS A 66 -22.25 -13.12 -32.52
N TRP A 67 -22.92 -14.27 -32.43
CA TRP A 67 -23.37 -14.83 -31.15
C TRP A 67 -22.44 -15.88 -30.50
N LYS A 68 -21.26 -16.14 -31.08
CA LYS A 68 -20.14 -16.81 -30.37
C LYS A 68 -19.34 -15.85 -29.46
N TYR A 69 -19.89 -14.69 -29.11
CA TYR A 69 -19.33 -13.76 -28.14
C TYR A 69 -19.75 -14.15 -26.72
N SER A 70 -19.13 -15.19 -26.12
CA SER A 70 -19.01 -15.25 -24.65
C SER A 70 -18.09 -16.34 -24.06
N SER A 71 -17.55 -17.33 -24.80
CA SER A 71 -16.85 -18.44 -24.10
C SER A 71 -15.64 -19.08 -24.78
N ALA A 72 -14.96 -18.42 -25.70
CA ALA A 72 -13.70 -18.93 -26.22
C ALA A 72 -12.79 -17.79 -26.64
N GLU A 73 -11.63 -17.72 -25.98
CA GLU A 73 -10.49 -16.94 -26.43
C GLU A 73 -10.14 -17.37 -27.87
N THR A 74 -10.37 -16.51 -28.87
CA THR A 74 -10.16 -16.86 -30.29
C THR A 74 -8.71 -17.30 -30.51
N SER A 75 -8.51 -18.41 -31.24
CA SER A 75 -7.18 -18.98 -31.55
C SER A 75 -6.17 -17.92 -32.02
N LEU A 76 -6.62 -16.96 -32.82
CA LEU A 76 -5.87 -15.78 -33.28
C LEU A 76 -5.36 -14.86 -32.14
N LYS A 77 -6.16 -14.59 -31.11
CA LYS A 77 -5.73 -13.79 -29.95
C LYS A 77 -4.72 -14.52 -29.07
N LYS A 78 -4.78 -15.85 -29.05
CA LYS A 78 -3.80 -16.68 -28.34
C LYS A 78 -2.47 -16.71 -29.09
N ASP A 79 -2.51 -16.84 -30.42
CA ASP A 79 -1.34 -16.76 -31.29
C ASP A 79 -0.65 -15.40 -31.18
N LEU A 80 -1.40 -14.30 -31.28
CA LEU A 80 -0.86 -12.94 -31.10
C LEU A 80 -0.15 -12.79 -29.75
N ARG A 81 -0.79 -13.22 -28.65
CA ARG A 81 -0.20 -13.15 -27.31
C ARG A 81 1.11 -13.92 -27.19
N LYS A 82 1.19 -15.09 -27.82
CA LYS A 82 2.39 -15.91 -27.82
C LYS A 82 3.52 -15.23 -28.59
N LYS A 83 3.23 -14.72 -29.80
CA LYS A 83 4.19 -13.95 -30.62
C LYS A 83 4.69 -12.71 -29.88
N VAL A 84 3.78 -11.95 -29.27
CA VAL A 84 4.12 -10.77 -28.46
C VAL A 84 4.93 -11.14 -27.23
N SER A 85 4.67 -12.29 -26.59
CA SER A 85 5.47 -12.72 -25.43
C SER A 85 6.92 -13.01 -25.81
N VAL A 86 7.17 -13.60 -26.99
CA VAL A 86 8.55 -13.82 -27.49
C VAL A 86 9.27 -12.49 -27.64
N LEU A 87 8.66 -11.53 -28.33
CA LEU A 87 9.22 -10.19 -28.48
C LEU A 87 9.44 -9.48 -27.12
N LYS A 88 8.50 -9.63 -26.19
CA LYS A 88 8.61 -9.09 -24.83
C LYS A 88 9.82 -9.67 -24.09
N ASP A 89 10.05 -10.97 -24.17
CA ASP A 89 11.18 -11.64 -23.50
C ASP A 89 12.52 -11.20 -24.11
N GLU A 90 12.59 -11.03 -25.44
CA GLU A 90 13.75 -10.45 -26.12
C GLU A 90 14.04 -9.01 -25.68
N ILE A 91 13.02 -8.14 -25.63
CA ILE A 91 13.17 -6.75 -25.16
C ILE A 91 13.66 -6.72 -23.71
N LEU A 92 13.10 -7.55 -22.83
CA LEU A 92 13.49 -7.59 -21.42
C LEU A 92 14.93 -8.11 -21.22
N SER A 93 15.47 -8.91 -22.15
CA SER A 93 16.88 -9.33 -22.12
C SER A 93 17.86 -8.18 -22.40
N GLN A 94 17.39 -7.07 -22.97
CA GLN A 94 18.18 -5.91 -23.35
C GLN A 94 17.80 -4.65 -22.54
N ASN A 95 17.16 -4.82 -21.38
CA ASN A 95 16.54 -3.73 -20.61
C ASN A 95 17.47 -2.60 -20.15
N ASP A 96 18.79 -2.80 -20.19
CA ASP A 96 19.80 -1.85 -19.73
C ASP A 96 20.20 -0.81 -20.81
N ASP A 97 19.76 -0.97 -22.06
CA ASP A 97 20.24 -0.16 -23.19
C ASP A 97 19.12 0.16 -24.20
N VAL A 98 18.80 1.45 -24.32
CA VAL A 98 17.75 1.95 -25.21
C VAL A 98 18.06 1.63 -26.67
N GLU A 99 19.32 1.70 -27.11
CA GLU A 99 19.70 1.43 -28.50
C GLU A 99 19.56 -0.06 -28.84
N LYS A 100 19.76 -0.95 -27.86
CA LYS A 100 19.52 -2.38 -28.04
C LYS A 100 18.03 -2.68 -28.13
N ILE A 101 17.21 -2.03 -27.30
CA ILE A 101 15.75 -2.16 -27.39
C ILE A 101 15.24 -1.69 -28.76
N GLU A 102 15.69 -0.53 -29.25
CA GLU A 102 15.31 -0.02 -30.57
C GLU A 102 15.72 -0.99 -31.69
N ARG A 103 16.93 -1.57 -31.65
CA ARG A 103 17.36 -2.60 -32.61
C ARG A 103 16.46 -3.83 -32.64
N VAL A 104 16.09 -4.37 -31.47
CA VAL A 104 15.16 -5.52 -31.37
C VAL A 104 13.80 -5.17 -31.97
N LEU A 105 13.32 -3.94 -31.74
CA LEU A 105 12.06 -3.47 -32.31
C LEU A 105 12.13 -3.27 -33.83
N ASP A 106 13.26 -2.80 -34.36
CA ASP A 106 13.48 -2.66 -35.80
C ASP A 106 13.53 -4.01 -36.51
N GLU A 107 14.22 -4.99 -35.93
CA GLU A 107 14.38 -6.34 -36.51
C GLU A 107 13.09 -7.17 -36.41
N ASN A 108 12.47 -7.22 -35.22
CA ASN A 108 11.40 -8.17 -34.91
C ASN A 108 10.04 -7.49 -34.69
N GLY A 109 10.03 -6.24 -34.22
CA GLY A 109 8.81 -5.47 -33.93
C GLY A 109 8.09 -4.98 -35.19
N VAL A 110 8.82 -4.46 -36.18
CA VAL A 110 8.24 -3.89 -37.41
C VAL A 110 7.35 -4.90 -38.15
N VAL A 111 7.86 -6.12 -38.38
CA VAL A 111 7.12 -7.18 -39.09
C VAL A 111 5.86 -7.56 -38.32
N LEU A 112 5.99 -7.72 -37.01
CA LEU A 112 4.86 -8.09 -36.15
C LEU A 112 3.80 -6.99 -36.17
N PHE A 113 4.16 -5.73 -35.93
CA PHE A 113 3.17 -4.64 -35.85
C PHE A 113 2.50 -4.35 -37.20
N ARG A 114 3.22 -4.50 -38.32
CA ARG A 114 2.61 -4.39 -39.66
C ARG A 114 1.58 -5.47 -39.95
N SER A 115 1.76 -6.68 -39.41
CA SER A 115 0.77 -7.75 -39.54
C SER A 115 -0.53 -7.51 -38.74
N TYR A 116 -0.52 -6.54 -37.81
CA TYR A 116 -1.67 -6.15 -36.99
C TYR A 116 -1.89 -4.63 -37.05
N SER A 117 -2.38 -4.16 -38.20
CA SER A 117 -2.59 -2.73 -38.50
C SER A 117 -3.63 -2.03 -37.61
N ASP A 118 -4.42 -2.78 -36.84
CA ASP A 118 -5.37 -2.28 -35.83
C ASP A 118 -4.71 -1.86 -34.51
N GLY A 119 -3.37 -1.96 -34.42
CA GLY A 119 -2.59 -1.61 -33.22
C GLY A 119 -2.68 -2.64 -32.09
N SER A 120 -3.37 -3.76 -32.31
CA SER A 120 -3.61 -4.78 -31.27
C SER A 120 -2.30 -5.40 -30.74
N ALA A 121 -1.31 -5.61 -31.60
CA ALA A 121 0.00 -6.14 -31.21
C ALA A 121 0.79 -5.20 -30.30
N VAL A 122 0.79 -3.89 -30.58
CA VAL A 122 1.43 -2.88 -29.74
C VAL A 122 0.72 -2.77 -28.39
N VAL A 123 -0.61 -2.72 -28.40
CA VAL A 123 -1.42 -2.65 -27.18
C VAL A 123 -1.20 -3.88 -26.29
N GLU A 124 -1.11 -5.07 -26.89
CA GLU A 124 -0.81 -6.30 -26.17
C GLU A 124 0.61 -6.28 -25.58
N LEU A 125 1.62 -5.84 -26.35
CA LEU A 125 3.00 -5.75 -25.86
C LEU A 125 3.10 -4.81 -24.65
N LEU A 126 2.52 -3.60 -24.76
CA LEU A 126 2.47 -2.65 -23.65
C LEU A 126 1.67 -3.19 -22.45
N THR A 127 0.70 -4.07 -22.69
CA THR A 127 -0.06 -4.73 -21.61
C THR A 127 0.81 -5.75 -20.88
N GLN A 128 1.63 -6.52 -21.58
CA GLN A 128 2.56 -7.47 -20.97
C GLN A 128 3.71 -6.76 -20.25
N LEU A 129 4.13 -5.59 -20.73
CA LEU A 129 5.16 -4.74 -20.12
C LEU A 129 4.65 -3.86 -18.96
N LYS A 130 3.41 -4.04 -18.48
CA LYS A 130 2.80 -3.21 -17.42
C LYS A 130 3.61 -3.10 -16.11
N HIS A 131 4.48 -4.08 -15.83
CA HIS A 131 5.35 -4.10 -14.65
C HIS A 131 6.71 -3.40 -14.88
N PHE A 132 7.02 -3.07 -16.13
CA PHE A 132 8.24 -2.40 -16.57
C PHE A 132 7.88 -1.09 -17.28
N PRO A 133 7.34 -0.09 -16.57
CA PRO A 133 6.75 1.10 -17.19
C PRO A 133 7.79 1.95 -17.95
N TYR A 134 9.08 1.91 -17.57
CA TYR A 134 10.15 2.55 -18.33
C TYR A 134 10.36 1.88 -19.70
N VAL A 135 10.57 0.57 -19.74
CA VAL A 135 10.71 -0.21 -20.99
C VAL A 135 9.47 -0.06 -21.87
N ALA A 136 8.27 -0.10 -21.28
CA ALA A 136 7.03 0.14 -22.01
C ALA A 136 6.97 1.53 -22.64
N MET A 137 7.54 2.55 -21.97
CA MET A 137 7.64 3.90 -22.53
C MET A 137 8.63 3.98 -23.68
N GLU A 138 9.74 3.25 -23.65
CA GLU A 138 10.68 3.18 -24.78
C GLU A 138 10.07 2.49 -26.01
N VAL A 139 9.35 1.38 -25.80
CA VAL A 139 8.59 0.73 -26.89
C VAL A 139 7.55 1.69 -27.48
N PHE A 140 6.85 2.45 -26.64
CA PHE A 140 5.87 3.43 -27.09
C PHE A 140 6.53 4.62 -27.80
N SER A 141 7.68 5.11 -27.31
CA SER A 141 8.43 6.21 -27.92
C SER A 141 8.93 5.81 -29.31
N TRP A 142 9.47 4.60 -29.44
CA TRP A 142 9.85 4.02 -30.73
C TRP A 142 8.65 3.95 -31.68
N ARG A 143 7.49 3.42 -31.23
CA ARG A 143 6.26 3.35 -32.04
C ARG A 143 5.76 4.73 -32.49
N ARG A 144 5.94 5.76 -31.65
CA ARG A 144 5.59 7.16 -31.93
C ARG A 144 6.51 7.80 -32.98
N LYS A 145 7.78 7.38 -33.07
CA LYS A 145 8.74 7.84 -34.09
C LYS A 145 8.50 7.24 -35.47
N GLN A 146 7.83 6.08 -35.56
CA GLN A 146 7.55 5.43 -36.83
C GLN A 146 6.56 6.26 -37.66
N LEU A 147 7.05 6.84 -38.76
CA LEU A 147 6.33 7.73 -39.69
C LEU A 147 5.41 6.99 -40.68
N ASP A 148 5.09 5.72 -40.44
CA ASP A 148 4.42 4.87 -41.43
C ASP A 148 2.95 5.33 -41.64
N TYR A 149 2.70 6.02 -42.76
CA TYR A 149 1.37 6.48 -43.18
C TYR A 149 0.37 5.32 -43.36
N ALA A 150 0.84 4.08 -43.47
CA ALA A 150 0.00 2.90 -43.65
C ALA A 150 -0.76 2.48 -42.37
N ALA A 151 -0.30 2.87 -41.18
CA ALA A 151 -0.94 2.50 -39.90
C ALA A 151 -0.83 3.63 -38.85
N PRO A 152 -1.76 4.60 -38.85
CA PRO A 152 -1.77 5.67 -37.85
C PRO A 152 -1.97 5.11 -36.44
N MET A 153 -1.36 5.75 -35.43
CA MET A 153 -1.55 5.34 -34.04
C MET A 153 -3.01 5.48 -33.62
N THR A 154 -3.52 4.42 -33.01
CA THR A 154 -4.90 4.30 -32.55
C THR A 154 -5.10 4.96 -31.18
N ALA A 155 -6.35 5.29 -30.84
CA ALA A 155 -6.70 5.77 -29.51
C ALA A 155 -6.35 4.76 -28.40
N ALA A 156 -6.36 3.46 -28.71
CA ALA A 156 -5.99 2.39 -27.78
C ALA A 156 -4.48 2.40 -27.46
N GLU A 157 -3.63 2.61 -28.47
CA GLU A 157 -2.18 2.76 -28.29
C GLU A 157 -1.88 4.00 -27.43
N TYR A 158 -2.44 5.17 -27.77
CA TYR A 158 -2.28 6.39 -26.97
C TYR A 158 -2.75 6.20 -25.52
N ALA A 159 -3.89 5.55 -25.30
CA ALA A 159 -4.38 5.27 -23.95
C ALA A 159 -3.38 4.43 -23.14
N LYS A 160 -2.69 3.46 -23.76
CA LYS A 160 -1.63 2.69 -23.09
C LYS A 160 -0.41 3.56 -22.79
N GLY A 161 0.05 4.36 -23.75
CA GLY A 161 1.18 5.29 -23.55
C GLY A 161 0.93 6.28 -22.41
N ILE A 162 -0.26 6.89 -22.35
CA ILE A 162 -0.67 7.81 -21.28
C ILE A 162 -0.66 7.11 -19.91
N VAL A 163 -1.18 5.89 -19.81
CA VAL A 163 -1.15 5.10 -18.57
C VAL A 163 0.29 4.80 -18.14
N MET A 164 1.16 4.42 -19.07
CA MET A 164 2.57 4.12 -18.77
C MET A 164 3.33 5.38 -18.33
N ALA A 165 3.15 6.51 -19.02
CA ALA A 165 3.74 7.80 -18.62
C ALA A 165 3.31 8.19 -17.19
N GLY A 166 2.02 8.03 -16.88
CA GLY A 166 1.49 8.24 -15.53
C GLY A 166 2.11 7.32 -14.47
N ARG A 167 2.34 6.04 -14.80
CA ARG A 167 3.00 5.07 -13.89
C ARG A 167 4.50 5.37 -13.70
N SER A 168 5.15 5.91 -14.72
CA SER A 168 6.54 6.39 -14.67
C SER A 168 6.68 7.76 -14.00
N LYS A 169 5.63 8.27 -13.33
CA LYS A 169 5.60 9.58 -12.65
C LYS A 169 5.83 10.78 -13.56
N ASN A 170 5.70 10.60 -14.88
CA ASN A 170 5.81 11.68 -15.86
C ASN A 170 4.42 12.15 -16.30
N VAL A 171 3.81 13.01 -15.47
CA VAL A 171 2.46 13.54 -15.71
C VAL A 171 2.42 14.48 -16.91
N ASP A 172 3.49 15.24 -17.15
CA ASP A 172 3.55 16.22 -18.25
C ASP A 172 3.52 15.51 -19.60
N LEU A 173 4.28 14.42 -19.75
CA LEU A 173 4.21 13.58 -20.94
C LEU A 173 2.82 12.94 -21.11
N ALA A 174 2.18 12.49 -20.03
CA ALA A 174 0.81 11.95 -20.11
C ALA A 174 -0.19 13.00 -20.64
N ILE A 175 -0.03 14.27 -20.25
CA ILE A 175 -0.82 15.40 -20.75
C ILE A 175 -0.49 15.69 -22.23
N GLU A 176 0.78 15.70 -22.59
CA GLU A 176 1.23 15.91 -23.97
C GLU A 176 0.64 14.87 -24.91
N LEU A 177 0.74 13.59 -24.56
CA LEU A 177 0.19 12.48 -25.36
C LEU A 177 -1.33 12.57 -25.51
N PHE A 178 -2.04 13.01 -24.47
CA PHE A 178 -3.49 13.23 -24.55
C PHE A 178 -3.84 14.39 -25.51
N LYS A 179 -3.06 15.48 -25.46
CA LYS A 179 -3.22 16.62 -26.39
C LYS A 179 -2.89 16.23 -27.82
N GLU A 180 -1.83 15.45 -28.04
CA GLU A 180 -1.47 14.95 -29.37
C GLU A 180 -2.59 14.08 -29.97
N ALA A 181 -3.13 13.13 -29.20
CA ALA A 181 -4.26 12.32 -29.64
C ALA A 181 -5.48 13.19 -29.99
N SER A 182 -5.76 14.21 -29.18
CA SER A 182 -6.85 15.16 -29.42
C SER A 182 -6.64 15.97 -30.71
N ASN A 183 -5.41 16.43 -30.97
CA ASN A 183 -5.05 17.14 -32.20
C ASN A 183 -5.22 16.27 -33.45
N LYS A 184 -5.01 14.95 -33.32
CA LYS A 184 -5.28 13.95 -34.36
C LYS A 184 -6.76 13.56 -34.47
N GLN A 185 -7.65 14.28 -33.78
CA GLN A 185 -9.10 14.03 -33.74
C GLN A 185 -9.47 12.65 -33.17
N LEU A 186 -8.58 12.03 -32.39
CA LEU A 186 -8.88 10.80 -31.67
C LEU A 186 -9.62 11.15 -30.39
N LYS A 187 -10.94 10.92 -30.38
CA LYS A 187 -11.79 11.12 -29.21
C LYS A 187 -12.37 9.77 -28.77
N ALA A 188 -11.99 9.34 -27.57
CA ALA A 188 -12.49 8.10 -27.00
C ALA A 188 -12.48 8.18 -25.47
N THR A 189 -13.50 7.61 -24.81
CA THR A 189 -13.57 7.48 -23.35
C THR A 189 -12.30 6.83 -22.77
N SER A 190 -11.65 5.92 -23.51
CA SER A 190 -10.41 5.27 -23.11
C SER A 190 -9.23 6.25 -22.90
N LEU A 191 -9.14 7.33 -23.68
CA LEU A 191 -8.10 8.36 -23.54
C LEU A 191 -8.30 9.18 -22.27
N PHE A 192 -9.55 9.57 -21.98
CA PHE A 192 -9.89 10.25 -20.74
C PHE A 192 -9.62 9.35 -19.52
N ASN A 193 -10.05 8.09 -19.58
CA ASN A 193 -9.77 7.11 -18.53
C ASN A 193 -8.26 6.90 -18.31
N ALA A 194 -7.46 6.91 -19.37
CA ALA A 194 -6.02 6.80 -19.29
C ALA A 194 -5.39 8.00 -18.55
N LEU A 195 -5.77 9.23 -18.92
CA LEU A 195 -5.25 10.43 -18.29
C LEU A 195 -5.76 10.60 -16.84
N MET A 196 -7.03 10.25 -16.58
CA MET A 196 -7.58 10.16 -15.21
C MET A 196 -6.79 9.16 -14.35
N SER A 197 -6.42 8.01 -14.91
CA SER A 197 -5.58 7.03 -14.22
C SER A 197 -4.19 7.59 -13.94
N ALA A 198 -3.59 8.29 -14.91
CA ALA A 198 -2.30 8.97 -14.74
C ALA A 198 -2.35 9.99 -13.59
N TYR A 199 -3.39 10.82 -13.50
CA TYR A 199 -3.58 11.72 -12.36
C TYR A 199 -3.74 10.97 -11.04
N THR A 200 -4.46 9.84 -11.04
CA THR A 200 -4.69 9.01 -9.86
C THR A 200 -3.42 8.32 -9.34
N TYR A 201 -2.51 7.90 -10.23
CA TYR A 201 -1.20 7.36 -9.83
C TYR A 201 -0.26 8.41 -9.23
N ASN A 202 -0.54 9.69 -9.46
CA ASN A 202 0.28 10.83 -9.04
C ASN A 202 -0.39 11.69 -7.96
N GLY A 203 -1.50 11.23 -7.37
CA GLY A 203 -2.17 11.93 -6.26
C GLY A 203 -2.93 13.21 -6.67
N LEU A 204 -3.15 13.42 -7.97
CA LEU A 204 -3.77 14.63 -8.52
C LEU A 204 -5.30 14.50 -8.66
N ALA A 205 -6.00 14.19 -7.56
CA ALA A 205 -7.44 13.88 -7.63
C ALA A 205 -8.31 15.05 -8.11
N MET A 206 -7.95 16.30 -7.79
CA MET A 206 -8.70 17.47 -8.28
C MET A 206 -8.63 17.58 -9.81
N ARG A 207 -7.48 17.29 -10.41
CA ARG A 207 -7.33 17.23 -11.88
C ARG A 207 -8.10 16.05 -12.47
N CYS A 208 -8.08 14.90 -11.81
CA CYS A 208 -8.90 13.73 -12.17
C CYS A 208 -10.40 14.06 -12.17
N GLN A 209 -10.90 14.72 -11.14
CA GLN A 209 -12.30 15.14 -11.04
C GLN A 209 -12.65 16.21 -12.08
N SER A 210 -11.75 17.15 -12.37
CA SER A 210 -11.97 18.13 -13.45
C SER A 210 -12.10 17.45 -14.79
N LEU A 211 -11.17 16.56 -15.13
CA LEU A 211 -11.19 15.82 -16.39
C LEU A 211 -12.43 14.91 -16.53
N PHE A 212 -12.95 14.39 -15.42
CA PHE A 212 -14.22 13.68 -15.42
C PHE A 212 -15.42 14.57 -15.77
N ARG A 213 -15.44 15.83 -15.30
CA ARG A 213 -16.46 16.79 -15.72
C ARG A 213 -16.33 17.10 -17.21
N ASP A 214 -15.10 17.27 -17.70
CA ASP A 214 -14.85 17.50 -19.13
C ASP A 214 -15.35 16.31 -19.97
N LEU A 215 -15.07 15.07 -19.53
CA LEU A 215 -15.58 13.85 -20.16
C LEU A 215 -17.13 13.80 -20.21
N LYS A 216 -17.82 14.25 -19.16
CA LYS A 216 -19.29 14.33 -19.14
C LYS A 216 -19.85 15.35 -20.14
N MET A 217 -19.07 16.36 -20.50
CA MET A 217 -19.46 17.40 -21.45
C MET A 217 -19.09 17.04 -22.90
N GLU A 218 -18.25 16.03 -23.12
CA GLU A 218 -17.82 15.63 -24.47
C GLU A 218 -18.93 14.83 -25.19
N PRO A 219 -19.47 15.32 -26.32
CA PRO A 219 -20.67 14.72 -26.94
C PRO A 219 -20.49 13.30 -27.45
N THR A 220 -19.28 12.92 -27.85
CA THR A 220 -18.97 11.61 -28.46
C THR A 220 -18.49 10.56 -27.46
N CYS A 221 -18.34 10.94 -26.19
CA CYS A 221 -17.79 10.07 -25.16
C CYS A 221 -18.78 9.90 -24.02
N THR A 222 -18.89 8.67 -23.52
CA THR A 222 -19.77 8.37 -22.37
C THR A 222 -18.94 7.78 -21.23
N PRO A 223 -19.07 8.31 -19.99
CA PRO A 223 -18.47 7.68 -18.82
C PRO A 223 -18.94 6.23 -18.67
N SER A 224 -18.00 5.31 -18.49
CA SER A 224 -18.29 3.88 -18.30
C SER A 224 -17.98 3.45 -16.87
N ILE A 225 -18.31 2.20 -16.52
CA ILE A 225 -17.96 1.63 -15.20
C ILE A 225 -16.45 1.74 -14.91
N ILE A 226 -15.60 1.71 -15.94
CA ILE A 226 -14.15 1.89 -15.79
C ILE A 226 -13.84 3.31 -15.31
N THR A 227 -14.51 4.32 -15.87
CA THR A 227 -14.38 5.73 -15.48
C THR A 227 -14.72 5.93 -14.00
N TYR A 228 -15.85 5.39 -13.56
CA TYR A 228 -16.28 5.48 -12.15
C TYR A 228 -15.35 4.71 -11.20
N ASN A 229 -14.82 3.55 -11.64
CA ASN A 229 -13.84 2.81 -10.85
C ASN A 229 -12.53 3.60 -10.65
N ILE A 230 -12.10 4.38 -11.65
CA ILE A 230 -10.93 5.26 -11.51
C ILE A 230 -11.21 6.35 -10.46
N LEU A 231 -12.40 6.97 -10.49
CA LEU A 231 -12.79 7.96 -9.48
C LEU A 231 -12.86 7.38 -8.07
N ILE A 232 -13.50 6.21 -7.90
CA ILE A 232 -13.54 5.48 -6.62
C ILE A 232 -12.10 5.25 -6.11
N SER A 233 -11.20 4.78 -6.98
CA SER A 233 -9.81 4.57 -6.60
C SER A 233 -9.09 5.88 -6.24
N ALA A 234 -9.36 6.97 -6.96
CA ALA A 234 -8.77 8.28 -6.69
C ALA A 234 -9.19 8.84 -5.34
N PHE A 235 -10.50 8.84 -5.06
CA PHE A 235 -11.05 9.32 -3.79
C PHE A 235 -10.65 8.42 -2.62
N GLY A 236 -10.70 7.10 -2.78
CA GLY A 236 -10.32 6.14 -1.75
C GLY A 236 -8.85 6.28 -1.32
N ARG A 237 -7.92 6.50 -2.24
CA ARG A 237 -6.50 6.73 -1.94
C ARG A 237 -6.23 8.01 -1.15
N LEU A 238 -7.11 9.01 -1.27
CA LEU A 238 -7.02 10.27 -0.53
C LEU A 238 -7.91 10.31 0.71
N MET A 239 -8.53 9.19 1.09
CA MET A 239 -9.49 9.10 2.20
C MET A 239 -10.69 10.05 2.06
N LEU A 240 -11.04 10.45 0.84
CA LEU A 240 -12.24 11.26 0.54
C LEU A 240 -13.47 10.36 0.46
N VAL A 241 -13.81 9.71 1.58
CA VAL A 241 -14.80 8.63 1.64
C VAL A 241 -16.19 9.08 1.16
N ASP A 242 -16.65 10.27 1.53
CA ASP A 242 -17.95 10.80 1.10
C ASP A 242 -18.07 10.88 -0.43
N HIS A 243 -16.99 11.30 -1.11
CA HIS A 243 -16.95 11.39 -2.57
C HIS A 243 -16.91 10.00 -3.21
N MET A 244 -16.16 9.06 -2.60
CA MET A 244 -16.12 7.67 -3.03
C MET A 244 -17.51 7.01 -2.93
N GLU A 245 -18.21 7.18 -1.81
CA GLU A 245 -19.55 6.65 -1.58
C GLU A 245 -20.60 7.32 -2.47
N ALA A 246 -20.49 8.63 -2.71
CA ALA A 246 -21.34 9.32 -3.69
C ALA A 246 -21.14 8.76 -5.10
N THR A 247 -19.89 8.51 -5.50
CA THR A 247 -19.56 7.89 -6.79
C THR A 247 -20.15 6.47 -6.90
N LEU A 248 -20.08 5.68 -5.82
CA LEU A 248 -20.67 4.35 -5.78
C LEU A 248 -22.21 4.36 -5.86
N ARG A 249 -22.86 5.40 -5.29
CA ARG A 249 -24.30 5.61 -5.44
C ARG A 249 -24.65 5.97 -6.88
N GLU A 250 -23.90 6.87 -7.50
CA GLU A 250 -24.12 7.26 -8.90
C GLU A 250 -24.02 6.05 -9.87
N ILE A 251 -23.11 5.10 -9.61
CA ILE A 251 -23.05 3.83 -10.38
C ILE A 251 -24.41 3.09 -10.33
N LYS A 252 -25.05 3.03 -9.16
CA LYS A 252 -26.35 2.38 -8.98
C LYS A 252 -27.47 3.18 -9.64
N ASP A 253 -27.48 4.49 -9.46
CA ASP A 253 -28.52 5.38 -10.01
C ASP A 253 -28.52 5.36 -11.56
N LEU A 254 -27.33 5.17 -12.16
CA LEU A 254 -27.14 5.01 -13.60
C LEU A 254 -27.35 3.57 -14.11
N ASN A 255 -27.75 2.63 -13.24
CA ASN A 255 -27.90 1.21 -13.55
C ASN A 255 -26.64 0.57 -14.17
N LEU A 256 -25.45 1.09 -13.83
CA LEU A 256 -24.18 0.49 -14.24
C LEU A 256 -23.87 -0.70 -13.33
N THR A 257 -23.63 -1.87 -13.91
CA THR A 257 -23.29 -3.07 -13.14
C THR A 257 -21.91 -2.90 -12.49
N PRO A 258 -21.80 -2.92 -11.15
CA PRO A 258 -20.50 -2.94 -10.48
C PRO A 258 -19.66 -4.12 -10.96
N THR A 259 -18.34 -4.04 -10.85
CA THR A 259 -17.43 -5.14 -11.20
C THR A 259 -16.54 -5.51 -10.01
N VAL A 260 -15.74 -6.57 -10.13
CA VAL A 260 -14.72 -6.92 -9.13
C VAL A 260 -13.82 -5.70 -8.84
N SER A 261 -13.44 -4.94 -9.87
CA SER A 261 -12.65 -3.71 -9.74
C SER A 261 -13.37 -2.60 -8.94
N THR A 262 -14.70 -2.52 -9.05
CA THR A 262 -15.51 -1.57 -8.26
C THR A 262 -15.42 -1.91 -6.78
N TYR A 263 -15.71 -3.17 -6.42
CA TYR A 263 -15.61 -3.63 -5.03
C TYR A 263 -14.18 -3.53 -4.49
N LYS A 264 -13.17 -3.88 -5.30
CA LYS A 264 -11.74 -3.74 -4.93
C LYS A 264 -11.41 -2.30 -4.56
N GLY A 265 -11.84 -1.33 -5.37
CA GLY A 265 -11.60 0.10 -5.13
C GLY A 265 -12.26 0.59 -3.84
N VAL A 266 -13.53 0.23 -3.62
CA VAL A 266 -14.29 0.62 -2.42
C VAL A 266 -13.70 0.00 -1.15
N ILE A 267 -13.42 -1.31 -1.16
CA ILE A 267 -12.80 -2.01 -0.03
C ILE A 267 -11.43 -1.41 0.29
N ALA A 268 -10.61 -1.14 -0.74
CA ALA A 268 -9.30 -0.52 -0.56
C ALA A 268 -9.42 0.87 0.06
N GLY A 269 -10.39 1.68 -0.40
CA GLY A 269 -10.67 3.00 0.17
C GLY A 269 -11.06 2.93 1.64
N TYR A 270 -11.94 2.01 2.04
CA TYR A 270 -12.29 1.82 3.45
C TYR A 270 -11.12 1.33 4.30
N ILE A 271 -10.26 0.45 3.77
CA ILE A 271 -9.03 0.02 4.46
C ILE A 271 -8.09 1.22 4.67
N THR A 272 -7.87 2.04 3.64
CA THR A 272 -7.06 3.27 3.75
C THR A 272 -7.66 4.27 4.74
N ALA A 273 -8.99 4.34 4.82
CA ALA A 273 -9.72 5.18 5.76
C ALA A 273 -9.89 4.56 7.17
N TRP A 274 -9.33 3.37 7.44
CA TRP A 274 -9.47 2.64 8.71
C TRP A 274 -10.94 2.33 9.09
N MET A 275 -11.83 2.27 8.09
CA MET A 275 -13.27 2.00 8.24
C MET A 275 -13.56 0.50 8.11
N TRP A 276 -13.19 -0.26 9.14
CA TRP A 276 -13.20 -1.73 9.10
C TRP A 276 -14.59 -2.35 8.97
N GLU A 277 -15.62 -1.69 9.52
CA GLU A 277 -17.00 -2.18 9.46
C GLU A 277 -17.58 -2.06 8.05
N GLU A 278 -17.37 -0.92 7.38
CA GLU A 278 -17.83 -0.72 6.00
C GLU A 278 -17.04 -1.58 5.01
N MET A 279 -15.74 -1.81 5.25
CA MET A 279 -14.93 -2.80 4.52
C MET A 279 -15.58 -4.20 4.58
N GLU A 280 -15.89 -4.67 5.78
CA GLU A 280 -16.49 -5.98 6.02
C GLU A 280 -17.89 -6.08 5.39
N LYS A 281 -18.73 -5.06 5.57
CA LYS A 281 -20.08 -5.00 5.00
C LYS A 281 -20.05 -5.04 3.47
N THR A 282 -19.11 -4.33 2.86
CA THR A 282 -18.90 -4.33 1.40
C THR A 282 -18.49 -5.71 0.91
N TYR A 283 -17.57 -6.38 1.61
CA TYR A 283 -17.15 -7.73 1.28
C TYR A 283 -18.27 -8.77 1.42
N ARG A 284 -19.10 -8.67 2.46
CA ARG A 284 -20.30 -9.52 2.61
C ARG A 284 -21.31 -9.28 1.50
N THR A 285 -21.54 -8.02 1.14
CA THR A 285 -22.43 -7.66 0.03
C THR A 285 -21.94 -8.27 -1.28
N MET A 286 -20.62 -8.22 -1.55
CA MET A 286 -20.02 -8.87 -2.71
C MET A 286 -20.22 -10.40 -2.67
N LYS A 287 -19.95 -11.05 -1.53
CA LYS A 287 -20.15 -12.51 -1.37
C LYS A 287 -21.60 -12.96 -1.61
N ALA A 288 -22.57 -12.22 -1.07
CA ALA A 288 -23.99 -12.50 -1.22
C ALA A 288 -24.50 -12.19 -2.64
N GLY A 289 -23.85 -11.25 -3.34
CA GLY A 289 -24.22 -10.84 -4.68
C GLY A 289 -23.77 -11.81 -5.79
N PRO A 290 -24.06 -11.45 -7.05
CA PRO A 290 -23.67 -12.24 -8.22
C PRO A 290 -22.16 -12.18 -8.54
N ILE A 291 -21.44 -11.20 -7.99
CA ILE A 291 -20.03 -10.97 -8.29
C ILE A 291 -19.18 -11.57 -7.18
N LYS A 292 -18.53 -12.70 -7.45
CA LYS A 292 -17.75 -13.41 -6.43
C LYS A 292 -16.36 -12.79 -6.23
N PRO A 293 -15.86 -12.73 -4.98
CA PRO A 293 -14.49 -12.32 -4.70
C PRO A 293 -13.48 -13.19 -5.46
N ASN A 294 -12.43 -12.57 -6.00
CA ASN A 294 -11.27 -13.26 -6.55
C ASN A 294 -10.09 -13.16 -5.56
N ILE A 295 -8.95 -13.73 -5.95
CA ILE A 295 -7.77 -13.76 -5.09
C ILE A 295 -7.26 -12.38 -4.67
N ASP A 296 -7.31 -11.40 -5.56
CA ASP A 296 -6.94 -10.01 -5.28
C ASP A 296 -7.79 -9.41 -4.15
N ILE A 297 -9.08 -9.73 -4.11
CA ILE A 297 -9.98 -9.28 -3.04
C ILE A 297 -9.62 -9.99 -1.74
N HIS A 298 -9.33 -11.30 -1.76
CA HIS A 298 -8.93 -12.03 -0.56
C HIS A 298 -7.61 -11.51 0.04
N LEU A 299 -6.61 -11.21 -0.79
CA LEU A 299 -5.37 -10.56 -0.37
C LEU A 299 -5.64 -9.17 0.24
N LEU A 300 -6.54 -8.41 -0.37
CA LEU A 300 -6.95 -7.10 0.15
C LEU A 300 -7.68 -7.21 1.49
N MET A 301 -8.53 -8.21 1.66
CA MET A 301 -9.21 -8.49 2.93
C MET A 301 -8.23 -8.96 4.01
N LEU A 302 -7.27 -9.83 3.66
CA LEU A 302 -6.19 -10.26 4.54
C LEU A 302 -5.42 -9.04 5.07
N ARG A 303 -5.09 -8.09 4.18
CA ARG A 303 -4.46 -6.82 4.57
C ARG A 303 -5.35 -6.02 5.54
N GLY A 304 -6.64 -5.91 5.24
CA GLY A 304 -7.61 -5.24 6.11
C GLY A 304 -7.68 -5.87 7.50
N TYR A 305 -7.74 -7.20 7.58
CA TYR A 305 -7.79 -7.92 8.86
C TYR A 305 -6.49 -7.79 9.65
N ALA A 306 -5.33 -7.90 9.00
CA ALA A 306 -4.03 -7.68 9.63
C ALA A 306 -3.89 -6.26 10.24
N HIS A 307 -4.36 -5.23 9.54
CA HIS A 307 -4.34 -3.87 10.08
C HIS A 307 -5.38 -3.65 11.20
N SER A 308 -6.56 -4.26 11.11
CA SER A 308 -7.60 -4.15 12.14
C SER A 308 -7.35 -5.02 13.38
N GLY A 309 -6.42 -5.98 13.32
CA GLY A 309 -6.12 -6.90 14.42
C GLY A 309 -7.14 -8.04 14.61
N LYS A 310 -8.05 -8.26 13.64
CA LYS A 310 -9.03 -9.37 13.67
C LYS A 310 -8.37 -10.68 13.27
N LEU A 311 -7.67 -11.31 14.22
CA LEU A 311 -6.81 -12.47 13.95
C LEU A 311 -7.53 -13.67 13.33
N GLU A 312 -8.67 -14.09 13.89
CA GLU A 312 -9.41 -15.26 13.38
C GLU A 312 -9.69 -15.13 11.88
N LYS A 313 -10.23 -13.98 11.46
CA LYS A 313 -10.52 -13.70 10.05
C LYS A 313 -9.26 -13.53 9.21
N MET A 314 -8.18 -13.01 9.80
CA MET A 314 -6.89 -12.90 9.14
C MET A 314 -6.36 -14.30 8.81
N GLU A 315 -6.41 -15.24 9.74
CA GLU A 315 -5.99 -16.64 9.52
C GLU A 315 -6.86 -17.33 8.48
N GLU A 316 -8.19 -17.21 8.58
CA GLU A 316 -9.11 -17.74 7.56
C GLU A 316 -8.77 -17.22 6.15
N MET A 317 -8.46 -15.92 6.02
CA MET A 317 -8.09 -15.37 4.71
C MET A 317 -6.72 -15.84 4.27
N TYR A 318 -5.77 -15.98 5.19
CA TYR A 318 -4.44 -16.46 4.91
C TYR A 318 -4.45 -17.88 4.38
N ASP A 319 -5.22 -18.79 4.99
CA ASP A 319 -5.32 -20.18 4.53
C ASP A 319 -5.88 -20.29 3.10
N MET A 320 -6.77 -19.38 2.69
CA MET A 320 -7.27 -19.36 1.31
C MET A 320 -6.25 -18.85 0.30
N VAL A 321 -5.32 -17.97 0.70
CA VAL A 321 -4.37 -17.32 -0.23
C VAL A 321 -2.94 -17.83 -0.10
N ARG A 322 -2.59 -18.62 0.92
CA ARG A 322 -1.21 -19.05 1.21
C ARG A 322 -0.51 -19.72 0.03
N ALA A 323 -1.23 -20.52 -0.75
CA ALA A 323 -0.70 -21.21 -1.94
C ALA A 323 -0.34 -20.26 -3.10
N HIS A 324 -0.80 -19.01 -3.04
CA HIS A 324 -0.62 -18.00 -4.08
C HIS A 324 0.21 -16.80 -3.58
N MET A 325 0.76 -16.86 -2.36
CA MET A 325 1.61 -15.79 -1.85
C MET A 325 2.96 -15.84 -2.56
N ASP A 326 3.24 -14.79 -3.33
CA ASP A 326 4.53 -14.57 -3.99
C ASP A 326 5.35 -13.53 -3.22
N TYR A 327 6.58 -13.28 -3.69
CA TYR A 327 7.49 -12.30 -3.10
C TYR A 327 6.93 -10.86 -3.08
N LYS A 328 5.88 -10.54 -3.85
CA LYS A 328 5.30 -9.18 -3.89
C LYS A 328 4.46 -8.89 -2.65
N GLU A 329 4.06 -9.93 -1.92
CA GLU A 329 3.21 -9.82 -0.74
C GLU A 329 4.01 -9.71 0.57
N ILE A 330 5.33 -9.49 0.52
CA ILE A 330 6.15 -9.21 1.72
C ILE A 330 5.57 -8.09 2.60
N PRO A 331 5.04 -6.96 2.05
CA PRO A 331 4.37 -5.95 2.88
C PRO A 331 3.16 -6.49 3.64
N LEU A 332 2.44 -7.46 3.06
CA LEU A 332 1.29 -8.11 3.69
C LEU A 332 1.74 -9.04 4.82
N ILE A 333 2.78 -9.86 4.57
CA ILE A 333 3.41 -10.72 5.59
C ILE A 333 3.86 -9.89 6.79
N ARG A 334 4.53 -8.75 6.55
CA ARG A 334 4.92 -7.81 7.61
C ARG A 334 3.72 -7.26 8.38
N ALA A 335 2.61 -6.97 7.70
CA ALA A 335 1.38 -6.51 8.36
C ALA A 335 0.77 -7.59 9.26
N MET A 336 0.83 -8.87 8.85
CA MET A 336 0.40 -10.00 9.65
C MET A 336 1.29 -10.22 10.88
N ILE A 337 2.62 -10.17 10.72
CA ILE A 337 3.56 -10.21 11.86
C ILE A 337 3.22 -9.10 12.86
N CYS A 338 2.97 -7.88 12.38
CA CYS A 338 2.54 -6.78 13.24
C CYS A 338 1.22 -7.06 13.97
N ALA A 339 0.28 -7.77 13.34
CA ALA A 339 -0.98 -8.14 13.95
C ALA A 339 -0.77 -9.14 15.09
N TYR A 340 0.03 -10.20 14.86
CA TYR A 340 0.41 -11.18 15.88
C TYR A 340 1.21 -10.56 17.03
N CYS A 341 2.18 -9.69 16.76
CA CYS A 341 2.95 -9.03 17.82
C CYS A 341 2.10 -8.13 18.73
N ARG A 342 0.94 -7.67 18.27
CA ARG A 342 -0.01 -6.87 19.05
C ARG A 342 -1.09 -7.70 19.73
N SER A 343 -1.17 -9.00 19.45
CA SER A 343 -2.23 -9.84 19.98
C SER A 343 -1.85 -10.51 21.30
N SER A 344 -2.87 -11.09 21.93
CA SER A 344 -2.75 -11.97 23.10
C SER A 344 -2.77 -13.45 22.71
N ASP A 345 -2.55 -13.76 21.44
CA ASP A 345 -2.56 -15.14 20.95
C ASP A 345 -1.36 -15.91 21.53
N VAL A 346 -1.60 -17.14 21.98
CA VAL A 346 -0.59 -18.00 22.62
C VAL A 346 0.40 -18.54 21.59
N ALA A 347 -0.04 -18.82 20.37
CA ALA A 347 0.79 -19.33 19.28
C ALA A 347 1.48 -18.22 18.48
N LYS A 348 1.35 -16.94 18.88
CA LYS A 348 1.87 -15.80 18.10
C LYS A 348 3.36 -15.89 17.78
N VAL A 349 4.19 -16.46 18.66
CA VAL A 349 5.63 -16.60 18.41
C VAL A 349 5.87 -17.56 17.25
N GLU A 350 5.27 -18.76 17.31
CA GLU A 350 5.38 -19.77 16.25
C GLU A 350 4.90 -19.21 14.90
N LYS A 351 3.75 -18.53 14.90
CA LYS A 351 3.19 -17.90 13.69
C LYS A 351 4.09 -16.79 13.13
N VAL A 352 4.69 -15.97 14.00
CA VAL A 352 5.63 -14.92 13.57
C VAL A 352 6.87 -15.54 12.97
N GLU A 353 7.43 -16.58 13.57
CA GLU A 353 8.60 -17.28 13.03
C GLU A 353 8.32 -17.97 11.70
N GLU A 354 7.15 -18.60 11.52
CA GLU A 354 6.72 -19.17 10.24
C GLU A 354 6.68 -18.08 9.15
N LEU A 355 6.07 -16.93 9.45
CA LEU A 355 5.97 -15.81 8.51
C LEU A 355 7.32 -15.16 8.22
N LEU A 356 8.25 -15.11 9.19
CA LEU A 356 9.59 -14.58 8.98
C LEU A 356 10.39 -15.40 7.96
N ARG A 357 10.21 -16.72 7.93
CA ARG A 357 10.87 -17.61 6.94
C ARG A 357 10.46 -17.29 5.49
N LEU A 358 9.32 -16.62 5.30
CA LEU A 358 8.86 -16.18 3.98
C LEU A 358 9.47 -14.85 3.53
N ILE A 359 10.16 -14.13 4.43
CA ILE A 359 10.83 -12.86 4.12
C ILE A 359 12.29 -13.17 3.76
N PRO A 360 12.73 -12.87 2.52
CA PRO A 360 14.13 -13.06 2.14
C PRO A 360 15.10 -12.19 2.98
N GLU A 361 16.32 -12.68 3.23
CA GLU A 361 17.29 -11.99 4.10
C GLU A 361 17.70 -10.59 3.61
N ASN A 362 17.64 -10.35 2.29
CA ASN A 362 17.93 -9.04 1.69
C ASN A 362 16.82 -7.99 1.98
N GLU A 363 15.67 -8.41 2.48
CA GLU A 363 14.52 -7.56 2.83
C GLU A 363 14.49 -7.23 4.33
N TYR A 364 15.65 -7.23 4.99
CA TYR A 364 15.80 -6.79 6.38
C TYR A 364 15.22 -5.38 6.60
N ARG A 365 14.47 -5.21 7.70
CA ARG A 365 13.93 -3.91 8.11
C ARG A 365 14.23 -3.66 9.60
N PRO A 366 14.97 -2.60 9.95
CA PRO A 366 15.29 -2.27 11.35
C PRO A 366 14.07 -2.21 12.26
N TRP A 367 12.99 -1.58 11.79
CA TRP A 367 11.76 -1.43 12.58
C TRP A 367 11.10 -2.78 12.91
N LEU A 368 11.21 -3.78 12.02
CA LEU A 368 10.65 -5.12 12.22
C LEU A 368 11.49 -5.88 13.24
N ASN A 369 12.81 -5.84 13.13
CA ASN A 369 13.70 -6.47 14.11
C ASN A 369 13.50 -5.87 15.52
N VAL A 370 13.35 -4.55 15.64
CA VAL A 370 12.99 -3.88 16.92
C VAL A 370 11.66 -4.40 17.50
N LEU A 371 10.67 -4.67 16.63
CA LEU A 371 9.39 -5.26 17.04
C LEU A 371 9.58 -6.70 17.54
N LEU A 372 10.42 -7.50 16.88
CA LEU A 372 10.74 -8.88 17.29
C LEU A 372 11.49 -8.93 18.62
N ILE A 373 12.46 -8.04 18.86
CA ILE A 373 13.13 -7.90 20.17
C ILE A 373 12.09 -7.69 21.27
N CYS A 374 11.11 -6.80 21.03
CA CYS A 374 10.04 -6.54 21.99
C CYS A 374 9.11 -7.73 22.18
N LEU A 375 8.80 -8.49 21.13
CA LEU A 375 8.01 -9.72 21.20
C LEU A 375 8.72 -10.77 22.07
N TYR A 376 9.95 -11.15 21.70
CA TYR A 376 10.70 -12.18 22.42
C TYR A 376 10.95 -11.82 23.88
N ALA A 377 11.24 -10.55 24.17
CA ALA A 377 11.39 -10.05 25.54
C ALA A 377 10.09 -10.14 26.36
N LYS A 378 8.91 -10.00 25.74
CA LYS A 378 7.61 -10.11 26.43
C LYS A 378 7.21 -11.56 26.68
N GLU A 379 7.53 -12.45 25.75
CA GLU A 379 7.23 -13.89 25.83
C GLU A 379 8.31 -14.69 26.57
N ASP A 380 9.25 -14.00 27.23
CA ASP A 380 10.32 -14.60 28.05
C ASP A 380 11.28 -15.52 27.27
N LEU A 381 11.53 -15.16 26.01
CA LEU A 381 12.40 -15.87 25.09
C LEU A 381 13.77 -15.16 24.98
N LEU A 382 14.58 -15.32 26.03
CA LEU A 382 15.85 -14.60 26.17
C LEU A 382 16.81 -14.83 24.99
N GLU A 383 17.00 -16.07 24.54
CA GLU A 383 17.96 -16.36 23.46
C GLU A 383 17.53 -15.79 22.11
N GLN A 384 16.24 -15.87 21.78
CA GLN A 384 15.69 -15.28 20.56
C GLN A 384 15.78 -13.74 20.59
N MET A 385 15.57 -13.14 21.76
CA MET A 385 15.80 -11.72 21.98
C MET A 385 17.27 -11.35 21.74
N GLU A 386 18.23 -12.10 22.32
CA GLU A 386 19.67 -11.89 22.11
C GLU A 386 20.05 -11.97 20.63
N ASN A 387 19.57 -13.00 19.92
CA ASN A 387 19.85 -13.17 18.50
C ASN A 387 19.35 -11.98 17.68
N SER A 388 18.16 -11.47 18.01
CA SER A 388 17.60 -10.29 17.34
C SER A 388 18.38 -9.01 17.65
N ILE A 389 18.84 -8.85 18.89
CA ILE A 389 19.73 -7.74 19.30
C ILE A 389 21.07 -7.83 18.57
N ASN A 390 21.65 -9.03 18.44
CA ASN A 390 22.91 -9.25 17.71
C ASN A 390 22.78 -8.84 16.26
N GLU A 391 21.72 -9.27 15.59
CA GLU A 391 21.41 -8.86 14.21
C GLU A 391 21.28 -7.34 14.09
N ALA A 392 20.65 -6.67 15.07
CA ALA A 392 20.54 -5.20 15.07
C ALA A 392 21.92 -4.54 15.11
N PHE A 393 22.85 -5.03 15.93
CA PHE A 393 24.22 -4.51 15.97
C PHE A 393 24.98 -4.76 14.66
N GLU A 394 24.90 -5.98 14.10
CA GLU A 394 25.55 -6.33 12.83
C GLU A 394 25.08 -5.44 11.67
N ARG A 395 23.78 -5.14 11.64
CA ARG A 395 23.14 -4.28 10.64
C ARG A 395 23.24 -2.78 10.97
N LYS A 396 23.93 -2.40 12.06
CA LYS A 396 24.04 -1.01 12.56
C LYS A 396 22.69 -0.32 12.77
N ALA A 397 21.67 -1.08 13.18
CA ALA A 397 20.34 -0.61 13.51
C ALA A 397 20.26 -0.16 14.97
N TYR A 398 19.64 1.00 15.23
CA TYR A 398 19.51 1.54 16.59
C TYR A 398 18.27 1.00 17.31
N VAL A 399 18.45 0.47 18.52
CA VAL A 399 17.34 0.04 19.39
C VAL A 399 17.26 0.97 20.60
N THR A 400 16.68 2.16 20.45
CA THR A 400 16.64 3.18 21.53
C THR A 400 15.24 3.47 22.07
N THR A 401 14.21 2.83 21.50
CA THR A 401 12.82 3.05 21.90
C THR A 401 12.61 2.67 23.37
N VAL A 402 12.13 3.62 24.18
CA VAL A 402 11.96 3.47 25.65
C VAL A 402 11.13 2.23 26.02
N GLY A 403 10.06 1.94 25.27
CA GLY A 403 9.23 0.77 25.49
C GLY A 403 9.97 -0.56 25.27
N VAL A 404 10.82 -0.61 24.24
CA VAL A 404 11.62 -1.80 23.90
C VAL A 404 12.74 -1.98 24.93
N MET A 405 13.43 -0.91 25.30
CA MET A 405 14.44 -0.92 26.36
C MET A 405 13.88 -1.43 27.70
N ARG A 406 12.66 -1.03 28.08
CA ARG A 406 11.98 -1.60 29.26
C ARG A 406 11.75 -3.10 29.14
N CYS A 407 11.36 -3.60 27.97
CA CYS A 407 11.14 -5.02 27.74
C CYS A 407 12.46 -5.80 27.86
N ILE A 408 13.54 -5.30 27.23
CA ILE A 408 14.88 -5.88 27.31
C ILE A 408 15.35 -5.97 28.77
N ILE A 409 15.27 -4.86 29.51
CA ILE A 409 15.62 -4.80 30.95
C ILE A 409 14.82 -5.84 31.73
N SER A 410 13.50 -5.89 31.52
CA SER A 410 12.63 -6.84 32.22
C SER A 410 13.00 -8.28 31.90
N SER A 411 13.34 -8.60 30.65
CA SER A 411 13.75 -9.94 30.23
C SER A 411 15.04 -10.36 30.92
N TYR A 412 16.11 -9.55 30.84
CA TYR A 412 17.36 -9.87 31.54
C TYR A 412 17.17 -10.03 33.04
N PHE A 413 16.36 -9.15 33.65
CA PHE A 413 16.08 -9.19 35.08
C PHE A 413 15.38 -10.50 35.50
N ARG A 414 14.33 -10.93 34.78
CA ARG A 414 13.60 -12.17 35.07
C ARG A 414 14.48 -13.41 34.99
N HIS A 415 15.39 -13.45 34.02
CA HIS A 415 16.35 -14.54 33.86
C HIS A 415 17.60 -14.40 34.75
N ASN A 416 17.73 -13.32 35.53
CA ASN A 416 18.93 -12.97 36.29
C ASN A 416 20.24 -13.03 35.43
N ALA A 417 20.16 -12.70 34.14
CA ALA A 417 21.25 -12.83 33.18
C ALA A 417 22.17 -11.60 33.16
N VAL A 418 22.87 -11.34 34.28
CA VAL A 418 23.63 -10.10 34.50
C VAL A 418 24.79 -9.92 33.51
N ASP A 419 25.48 -11.00 33.15
CA ASP A 419 26.63 -10.96 32.25
C ASP A 419 26.20 -10.60 30.81
N LYS A 420 25.05 -11.12 30.35
CA LYS A 420 24.46 -10.74 29.07
C LYS A 420 24.01 -9.29 29.06
N LEU A 421 23.33 -8.83 30.12
CA LEU A 421 22.95 -7.43 30.28
C LEU A 421 24.18 -6.51 30.23
N ALA A 422 25.26 -6.86 30.93
CA ALA A 422 26.50 -6.09 30.95
C ALA A 422 27.13 -5.99 29.56
N ASN A 423 27.18 -7.10 28.81
CA ASN A 423 27.66 -7.12 27.42
C ASN A 423 26.80 -6.22 26.52
N PHE A 424 25.47 -6.29 26.64
CA PHE A 424 24.55 -5.43 25.91
C PHE A 424 24.80 -3.94 26.19
N VAL A 425 24.97 -3.54 27.47
CA VAL A 425 25.25 -2.14 27.83
C VAL A 425 26.51 -1.66 27.13
N GLN A 426 27.60 -2.44 27.25
CA GLN A 426 28.89 -2.08 26.67
C GLN A 426 28.80 -1.89 25.17
N ARG A 427 28.18 -2.85 24.45
CA ARG A 427 28.01 -2.74 22.99
C ARG A 427 27.13 -1.57 22.58
N ALA A 428 26.08 -1.28 23.34
CA ALA A 428 25.22 -0.13 23.09
C ALA A 428 25.98 1.19 23.31
N GLU A 429 26.84 1.29 24.33
CA GLU A 429 27.72 2.46 24.54
C GLU A 429 28.73 2.62 23.41
N ASP A 430 29.42 1.54 23.02
CA ASP A 430 30.41 1.54 21.94
C ASP A 430 29.79 1.91 20.58
N ALA A 431 28.52 1.53 20.38
CA ALA A 431 27.72 1.91 19.21
C ALA A 431 27.11 3.33 19.31
N GLY A 432 27.35 4.06 20.41
CA GLY A 432 26.86 5.43 20.61
C GLY A 432 25.36 5.53 20.89
N TRP A 433 24.72 4.46 21.38
CA TRP A 433 23.30 4.47 21.70
C TRP A 433 23.04 5.25 22.99
N LYS A 434 21.96 6.01 23.02
CA LYS A 434 21.52 6.71 24.23
C LYS A 434 20.78 5.75 25.16
N ILE A 435 21.50 5.16 26.12
CA ILE A 435 20.96 4.21 27.10
C ILE A 435 20.26 4.95 28.25
N CYS A 436 19.28 4.29 28.88
CA CYS A 436 18.54 4.85 30.01
C CYS A 436 19.13 4.45 31.38
N ARG A 437 19.01 5.33 32.38
CA ARG A 437 19.46 5.10 33.77
C ARG A 437 18.95 3.79 34.37
N SER A 438 17.72 3.41 34.04
CA SER A 438 17.09 2.18 34.52
C SER A 438 17.89 0.92 34.18
N LEU A 439 18.68 0.95 33.11
CA LEU A 439 19.47 -0.17 32.65
C LEU A 439 20.68 -0.42 33.56
N TYR A 440 21.38 0.65 33.96
CA TYR A 440 22.43 0.60 34.98
C TYR A 440 21.89 0.21 36.35
N HIS A 441 20.73 0.75 36.75
CA HIS A 441 20.06 0.34 37.98
C HIS A 441 19.73 -1.14 37.98
N CYS A 442 19.25 -1.68 36.87
CA CYS A 442 19.00 -3.11 36.73
C CYS A 442 20.29 -3.93 36.87
N LYS A 443 21.35 -3.52 36.18
CA LYS A 443 22.69 -4.15 36.27
C LYS A 443 23.21 -4.17 37.72
N MET A 444 23.09 -3.06 38.45
CA MET A 444 23.47 -2.97 39.88
C MET A 444 22.67 -3.94 40.75
N VAL A 445 21.33 -3.95 40.63
CA VAL A 445 20.45 -4.83 41.42
C VAL A 445 20.76 -6.30 41.14
N MET A 446 21.00 -6.66 39.88
CA MET A 446 21.32 -8.03 39.50
C MET A 446 22.68 -8.48 40.05
N TYR A 447 23.72 -7.64 39.96
CA TYR A 447 25.01 -7.94 40.60
C TYR A 447 24.88 -8.12 42.11
N ALA A 448 24.15 -7.22 42.79
CA ALA A 448 23.88 -7.35 44.22
C ALA A 448 23.17 -8.67 44.55
N SER A 449 22.22 -9.10 43.71
CA SER A 449 21.49 -10.36 43.91
C SER A 449 22.40 -11.60 43.82
N GLN A 450 23.52 -11.50 43.09
CA GLN A 450 24.51 -12.55 42.91
C GLN A 450 25.76 -12.37 43.80
N MET A 451 25.70 -11.48 44.80
CA MET A 451 26.82 -11.15 45.69
C MET A 451 28.07 -10.59 44.97
N ARG A 452 27.90 -10.03 43.78
CA ARG A 452 28.97 -9.40 42.98
C ARG A 452 29.11 -7.91 43.29
N LEU A 453 29.40 -7.58 44.55
CA LEU A 453 29.36 -6.20 45.08
C LEU A 453 30.41 -5.28 44.45
N TYR A 454 31.58 -5.82 44.11
CA TYR A 454 32.62 -5.06 43.43
C TYR A 454 32.17 -4.59 42.04
N GLU A 455 31.56 -5.48 41.25
CA GLU A 455 31.03 -5.15 39.93
C GLU A 455 29.85 -4.17 40.03
N MET A 456 29.00 -4.31 41.05
CA MET A 456 27.95 -3.34 41.35
C MET A 456 28.52 -1.92 41.55
N GLU A 457 29.59 -1.77 42.34
CA GLU A 457 30.26 -0.48 42.56
C GLU A 457 30.87 0.08 41.28
N ARG A 458 31.47 -0.78 40.44
CA ARG A 458 32.04 -0.38 39.15
C ARG A 458 31.01 0.25 38.21
N VAL A 459 29.73 -0.13 38.31
CA VAL A 459 28.65 0.49 37.52
C VAL A 459 28.54 1.99 37.78
N LEU A 460 28.89 2.48 38.98
CA LEU A 460 28.88 3.92 39.27
C LEU A 460 29.89 4.68 38.40
N GLY A 461 31.07 4.10 38.18
CA GLY A 461 32.08 4.65 37.28
C GLY A 461 31.65 4.59 35.81
N GLU A 462 30.93 3.54 35.39
CA GLU A 462 30.33 3.47 34.06
C GLU A 462 29.29 4.58 33.84
N MET A 463 28.41 4.82 34.83
CA MET A 463 27.42 5.90 34.78
C MET A 463 28.07 7.29 34.69
N ASP A 464 29.18 7.51 35.39
CA ASP A 464 29.91 8.78 35.36
C ASP A 464 30.56 9.05 33.99
N LYS A 465 31.16 8.02 33.36
CA LYS A 465 31.75 8.13 32.00
C LYS A 465 30.77 8.61 30.95
N VAL A 466 29.49 8.22 31.06
CA VAL A 466 28.42 8.67 30.15
C VAL A 466 27.72 9.95 30.64
N ASN A 467 28.31 10.67 31.59
CA ASN A 467 27.79 11.89 32.23
C ASN A 467 26.40 11.72 32.84
N MET A 468 26.13 10.55 33.46
CA MET A 468 24.84 10.26 34.06
C MET A 468 24.86 10.42 35.57
N HIS A 469 24.32 11.55 36.05
CA HIS A 469 24.26 11.86 37.48
C HIS A 469 23.59 10.76 38.32
N LEU A 470 24.14 10.53 39.52
CA LEU A 470 23.60 9.60 40.50
C LEU A 470 22.26 10.11 41.04
N SER A 471 21.28 9.21 41.10
CA SER A 471 19.91 9.53 41.56
C SER A 471 19.69 9.02 42.98
N LYS A 472 18.67 9.53 43.68
CA LYS A 472 18.21 8.95 44.97
C LYS A 472 18.05 7.43 44.89
N LYS A 473 17.51 6.92 43.78
CA LYS A 473 17.30 5.48 43.55
C LYS A 473 18.64 4.72 43.41
N THR A 474 19.67 5.34 42.85
CA THR A 474 21.01 4.75 42.77
C THR A 474 21.55 4.46 44.17
N PHE A 475 21.49 5.46 45.06
CA PHE A 475 21.94 5.29 46.44
C PHE A 475 21.08 4.29 47.22
N TRP A 476 19.77 4.30 46.98
CA TRP A 476 18.87 3.34 47.62
C TRP A 476 19.19 1.89 47.23
N ILE A 477 19.52 1.63 45.96
CA ILE A 477 19.97 0.31 45.49
C ILE A 477 21.26 -0.12 46.23
N LEU A 478 22.24 0.78 46.35
CA LEU A 478 23.48 0.49 47.07
C LEU A 478 23.21 0.20 48.56
N TYR A 479 22.41 1.04 49.22
CA TYR A 479 22.02 0.88 50.61
C TYR A 479 21.40 -0.51 50.84
N THR A 480 20.35 -0.85 50.09
CA THR A 480 19.65 -2.14 50.23
C THR A 480 20.56 -3.32 49.92
N ALA A 481 21.52 -3.18 48.99
CA ALA A 481 22.49 -4.22 48.70
C ALA A 481 23.46 -4.47 49.87
N TYR A 482 24.07 -3.42 50.42
CA TYR A 482 25.02 -3.56 51.54
C TYR A 482 24.34 -3.98 52.84
N GLU A 483 23.13 -3.48 53.10
CA GLU A 483 22.31 -3.90 54.25
C GLU A 483 22.01 -5.40 54.17
N ARG A 484 21.59 -5.90 52.99
CA ARG A 484 21.28 -7.31 52.77
C ARG A 484 22.48 -8.24 53.00
N TRP A 485 23.69 -7.78 52.73
CA TRP A 485 24.93 -8.57 52.85
C TRP A 485 25.79 -8.17 54.07
N ASP A 486 25.25 -7.38 55.01
CA ASP A 486 25.89 -6.89 56.25
C ASP A 486 27.26 -6.18 56.07
N GLU A 487 27.41 -5.43 54.97
CA GLU A 487 28.61 -4.63 54.66
C GLU A 487 28.58 -3.24 55.33
N ARG A 488 28.71 -3.21 56.67
CA ARG A 488 28.50 -2.00 57.49
C ARG A 488 29.33 -0.79 57.10
N SER A 489 30.62 -0.98 56.79
CA SER A 489 31.51 0.12 56.39
C SER A 489 31.04 0.81 55.10
N LYS A 490 30.58 0.01 54.13
CA LYS A 490 30.04 0.52 52.87
C LYS A 490 28.67 1.16 53.05
N LEU A 491 27.85 0.63 53.95
CA LEU A 491 26.55 1.19 54.31
C LEU A 491 26.69 2.62 54.85
N GLU A 492 27.59 2.85 55.80
CA GLU A 492 27.88 4.17 56.36
C GLU A 492 28.35 5.16 55.28
N GLN A 493 29.20 4.71 54.35
CA GLN A 493 29.65 5.53 53.22
C GLN A 493 28.48 5.96 52.32
N VAL A 494 27.56 5.05 51.99
CA VAL A 494 26.37 5.35 51.19
C VAL A 494 25.46 6.35 51.90
N ILE A 495 25.24 6.20 53.20
CA ILE A 495 24.48 7.15 54.02
C ILE A 495 25.09 8.55 53.96
N GLY A 496 26.41 8.65 54.16
CA GLY A 496 27.14 9.91 54.05
C GLY A 496 26.98 10.57 52.66
N MET A 497 27.09 9.76 51.59
CA MET A 497 26.86 10.24 50.22
C MET A 497 25.42 10.71 49.98
N MET A 498 24.42 10.02 50.53
CA MET A 498 23.01 10.42 50.44
C MET A 498 22.77 11.78 51.10
N CYS A 499 23.28 11.97 52.33
CA CYS A 499 23.19 13.24 53.05
C CYS A 499 23.83 14.39 52.28
N LYS A 500 25.03 14.16 51.70
CA LYS A 500 25.74 15.17 50.89
C LYS A 500 24.92 15.64 49.67
N HIS A 501 24.11 14.75 49.09
CA HIS A 501 23.23 15.06 47.96
C HIS A 501 21.84 15.54 48.39
N GLY A 502 21.60 15.78 49.68
CA GLY A 502 20.32 16.24 50.21
C GLY A 502 19.22 15.18 50.23
N TYR A 503 19.57 13.89 50.11
CA TYR A 503 18.61 12.79 50.19
C TYR A 503 18.42 12.34 51.63
N LYS A 504 17.16 12.16 52.04
CA LYS A 504 16.83 11.57 53.35
C LYS A 504 17.34 10.13 53.43
N VAL A 505 17.99 9.81 54.54
CA VAL A 505 18.42 8.46 54.91
C VAL A 505 17.17 7.59 55.16
N PRO A 506 17.12 6.33 54.70
CA PRO A 506 16.09 5.38 55.13
C PRO A 506 16.25 5.20 56.65
N VAL A 507 15.29 5.68 57.43
CA VAL A 507 15.25 5.38 58.87
C VAL A 507 14.76 3.95 58.99
N ASP A 508 15.49 3.12 59.76
CA ASP A 508 15.17 1.72 60.03
C ASP A 508 13.66 1.50 60.18
N ALA A 509 13.05 0.76 59.26
CA ALA A 509 11.72 0.18 59.44
C ALA A 509 11.83 -1.09 60.32
N GLY A 510 12.56 -0.98 61.42
CA GLY A 510 12.93 -2.08 62.31
C GLY A 510 13.03 -1.59 63.75
N ASN A 511 11.90 -1.15 64.31
CA ASN A 511 11.59 -1.16 65.75
C ASN A 511 10.15 -0.70 65.97
N SER A 512 9.18 -1.58 65.68
CA SER A 512 7.87 -1.65 66.35
C SER A 512 7.11 -2.88 65.88
#